data_AF-A0A0D2CI74-F1
#
_entry.id   AF-A0A0D2CI74-F1
#
_cell.length_a   1.000
_cell.length_b   1.000
_cell.length_c   1.000
_cell.angle_alpha   90.00
_cell.angle_beta   90.00
_cell.angle_gamma   90.00
#
_symmetry.space_group_name_H-M   'P 1'
#
loop_
_entity.id
_entity.type
_entity.pdbx_description
1 polymer ?
#
loop_
_entity_poly.entity_id
_entity_poly.type
_entity_poly.pdbx_seq_one_letter_code
_entity_poly.pdbx_strand_id
1 'polypeptide(L)'
;MALEDVGVFVKWIFDHPERSTGINLEMATDQVSFSDITSAFTRVTGRKGIHRRISFEEYLPKKEPYPNAPANWANIDGTPATMTWRQNFTAWWKFWGGGLGATRNMELLDEIYPDRIKTVEEWMRKVNYQGGKRGSVLKDIGDFVARRQAAG
;
A
#
# COMPACT_ATOMS: atom_id res chain seq x y z
N MET A 1 -4.57 -3.38 3.75
CA MET A 1 -5.68 -2.95 4.62
C MET A 1 -6.24 -1.64 4.08
N ALA A 2 -7.56 -1.47 4.07
CA ALA A 2 -8.23 -0.22 3.77
C ALA A 2 -8.00 0.75 4.93
N LEU A 3 -7.66 2.01 4.62
CA LEU A 3 -7.23 2.97 5.62
C LEU A 3 -8.31 3.26 6.67
N GLU A 4 -9.57 3.25 6.27
CA GLU A 4 -10.74 3.49 7.11
C GLU A 4 -10.96 2.45 8.21
N ASP A 5 -10.54 1.19 7.99
CA ASP A 5 -10.73 0.13 8.99
C ASP A 5 -9.64 0.16 10.07
N VAL A 6 -8.49 0.81 9.80
CA VAL A 6 -7.31 0.82 10.70
C VAL A 6 -7.67 1.36 12.10
N GLY A 7 -8.49 2.41 12.16
CA GLY A 7 -8.87 3.02 13.43
C GLY A 7 -9.60 2.06 14.38
N VAL A 8 -10.42 1.17 13.84
CA VAL A 8 -11.18 0.19 14.63
C VAL A 8 -10.25 -0.83 15.28
N PHE A 9 -9.30 -1.37 14.54
CA PHE A 9 -8.31 -2.33 15.07
C PHE A 9 -7.36 -1.68 16.08
N VAL A 10 -6.91 -0.44 15.82
CA VAL A 10 -6.07 0.31 16.78
C VAL A 10 -6.83 0.53 18.09
N LYS A 11 -8.10 0.94 18.01
CA LYS A 11 -8.95 1.09 19.20
C LYS A 11 -9.10 -0.24 19.94
N TRP A 12 -9.36 -1.33 19.23
CA TRP A 12 -9.50 -2.66 19.82
C TRP A 12 -8.25 -3.08 20.62
N ILE A 13 -7.04 -2.82 20.10
CA ILE A 13 -5.78 -3.11 20.80
C ILE A 13 -5.75 -2.42 22.18
N PHE A 14 -6.16 -1.15 22.26
CA PHE A 14 -6.15 -0.40 23.51
C PHE A 14 -7.29 -0.77 24.47
N ASP A 15 -8.45 -1.14 23.94
CA ASP A 15 -9.60 -1.53 24.76
C ASP A 15 -9.48 -2.94 25.36
N HIS A 16 -8.68 -3.81 24.75
CA HIS A 16 -8.57 -5.23 25.12
C HIS A 16 -7.12 -5.65 25.43
N PRO A 17 -6.42 -4.99 26.39
CA PRO A 17 -5.04 -5.33 26.72
C PRO A 17 -4.86 -6.80 27.12
N GLU A 18 -5.87 -7.43 27.73
CA GLU A 18 -5.87 -8.85 28.08
C GLU A 18 -5.81 -9.79 26.88
N ARG A 19 -6.22 -9.31 25.70
CA ARG A 19 -6.19 -10.06 24.43
C ARG A 19 -5.08 -9.57 23.49
N SER A 20 -4.72 -8.30 23.56
CA SER A 20 -3.79 -7.65 22.64
C SER A 20 -2.34 -7.61 23.14
N THR A 21 -2.10 -7.80 24.43
CA THR A 21 -0.75 -7.80 24.98
C THR A 21 0.07 -8.95 24.41
N GLY A 22 1.23 -8.64 23.83
CA GLY A 22 2.18 -9.62 23.32
C GLY A 22 1.83 -10.21 21.95
N ILE A 23 0.72 -9.83 21.32
CA ILE A 23 0.39 -10.26 19.95
C ILE A 23 0.90 -9.25 18.93
N ASN A 24 1.31 -9.76 17.76
CA ASN A 24 1.52 -8.93 16.57
C ASN A 24 0.25 -8.98 15.72
N LEU A 25 -0.64 -8.00 15.87
CA LEU A 25 -1.89 -7.95 15.10
C LEU A 25 -1.62 -7.52 13.65
N GLU A 26 -1.40 -8.50 12.78
CA GLU A 26 -1.21 -8.26 11.35
C GLU A 26 -2.55 -8.01 10.65
N MET A 27 -2.80 -6.75 10.31
CA MET A 27 -4.06 -6.32 9.66
C MET A 27 -4.03 -6.50 8.14
N ALA A 28 -5.05 -7.13 7.58
CA ALA A 28 -5.31 -7.19 6.14
C ALA A 28 -6.80 -7.04 5.80
N THR A 29 -7.10 -6.47 4.63
CA THR A 29 -8.48 -6.43 4.10
C THR A 29 -8.80 -7.73 3.40
N ASP A 30 -7.89 -8.15 2.53
CA ASP A 30 -8.05 -9.23 1.58
C ASP A 30 -6.65 -9.81 1.25
N GLN A 31 -6.61 -11.03 0.76
CA GLN A 31 -5.40 -11.70 0.26
C GLN A 31 -5.64 -12.15 -1.18
N VAL A 32 -5.08 -11.39 -2.12
CA VAL A 32 -5.45 -11.47 -3.54
C VAL A 32 -4.26 -11.74 -4.44
N SER A 33 -4.49 -12.53 -5.48
CA SER A 33 -3.60 -12.59 -6.63
C SER A 33 -3.82 -11.39 -7.55
N PHE A 34 -2.89 -11.17 -8.48
CA PHE A 34 -3.10 -10.16 -9.53
C PHE A 34 -4.32 -10.45 -10.40
N SER A 35 -4.69 -11.73 -10.59
CA SER A 35 -5.89 -12.13 -11.33
C SER A 35 -7.15 -11.65 -10.60
N ASP A 36 -7.21 -11.82 -9.28
CA ASP A 36 -8.34 -11.38 -8.46
C ASP A 36 -8.52 -9.87 -8.54
N ILE A 37 -7.41 -9.12 -8.47
CA ILE A 37 -7.42 -7.65 -8.63
C ILE A 37 -7.99 -7.26 -10.01
N THR A 38 -7.52 -7.88 -11.09
CA THR A 38 -8.00 -7.54 -12.45
C THR A 38 -9.46 -7.91 -12.67
N SER A 39 -9.91 -9.00 -12.07
CA SER A 39 -11.29 -9.47 -12.12
C SER A 39 -12.22 -8.52 -11.36
N ALA A 40 -11.86 -8.18 -10.12
CA ALA A 40 -12.59 -7.21 -9.31
C ALA A 40 -12.67 -5.84 -9.99
N PHE A 41 -11.54 -5.34 -10.52
CA PHE A 41 -11.51 -4.11 -11.29
C PHE A 41 -12.50 -4.13 -12.47
N THR A 42 -12.52 -5.22 -13.24
CA THR A 42 -13.41 -5.36 -14.39
C THR A 42 -14.88 -5.37 -13.97
N ARG A 43 -15.22 -6.09 -12.90
CA ARG A 43 -16.60 -6.14 -12.37
C ARG A 43 -17.08 -4.80 -11.81
N VAL A 44 -16.20 -4.02 -11.19
CA VAL A 44 -16.57 -2.73 -10.60
C VAL A 44 -16.65 -1.62 -11.64
N THR A 45 -15.70 -1.58 -12.57
CA THR A 45 -15.56 -0.44 -13.50
C THR A 45 -16.16 -0.69 -14.89
N GLY A 46 -16.43 -1.95 -15.25
CA GLY A 46 -16.77 -2.36 -16.61
C GLY A 46 -15.60 -2.28 -17.60
N ARG A 47 -14.39 -1.89 -17.14
CA ARG A 47 -13.21 -1.74 -17.98
C ARG A 47 -12.35 -2.99 -17.93
N LYS A 48 -11.71 -3.35 -19.04
CA LYS A 48 -10.82 -4.51 -19.11
C LYS A 48 -9.63 -4.37 -18.15
N GLY A 49 -9.57 -5.18 -17.10
CA GLY A 49 -8.41 -5.32 -16.23
C GLY A 49 -7.34 -6.20 -16.88
N ILE A 50 -6.08 -5.74 -16.84
CA ILE A 50 -4.93 -6.50 -17.36
C ILE A 50 -3.79 -6.42 -16.35
N HIS A 51 -3.27 -7.57 -15.97
CA HIS A 51 -2.01 -7.66 -15.24
C HIS A 51 -0.88 -7.90 -16.25
N ARG A 52 0.12 -7.02 -16.26
CA ARG A 52 1.32 -7.16 -17.08
C ARG A 52 2.54 -7.19 -16.18
N ARG A 53 3.29 -8.29 -16.25
CA ARG A 53 4.60 -8.38 -15.62
C ARG A 53 5.62 -7.62 -16.46
N ILE A 54 6.39 -6.75 -15.82
CA ILE A 54 7.51 -6.02 -16.42
C ILE A 54 8.75 -6.23 -15.57
N SER A 55 9.94 -6.10 -16.17
CA SER A 55 11.21 -6.31 -15.46
C SER A 55 11.54 -5.11 -14.57
N PHE A 56 12.47 -5.28 -13.62
CA PHE A 56 12.94 -4.16 -12.80
C PHE A 56 13.71 -3.13 -13.63
N GLU A 57 14.43 -3.57 -14.65
CA GLU A 57 15.14 -2.71 -15.61
C GLU A 57 14.17 -1.80 -16.35
N GLU A 58 12.95 -2.28 -16.65
CA GLU A 58 11.91 -1.47 -17.26
C GLU A 58 11.15 -0.60 -16.23
N TYR A 59 10.86 -1.13 -15.04
CA TYR A 59 10.02 -0.49 -14.04
C TYR A 59 10.73 0.64 -13.28
N LEU A 60 11.94 0.39 -12.77
CA LEU A 60 12.64 1.28 -11.84
C LEU A 60 12.93 2.67 -12.45
N PRO A 61 13.42 2.80 -13.70
CA PRO A 61 13.66 4.12 -14.29
C PRO A 61 12.38 4.95 -14.48
N LYS A 62 11.20 4.31 -14.58
CA LYS A 62 9.90 4.99 -14.79
C LYS A 62 9.25 5.45 -13.48
N LYS A 63 9.69 4.92 -12.34
CA LYS A 63 9.00 5.08 -11.04
C LYS A 63 9.86 5.65 -9.93
N GLU A 64 11.18 5.54 -10.05
CA GLU A 64 12.09 6.22 -9.16
C GLU A 64 11.77 7.74 -9.15
N PRO A 65 11.62 8.37 -7.98
CA PRO A 65 11.25 9.78 -7.91
C PRO A 65 12.29 10.72 -8.56
N TYR A 66 13.57 10.44 -8.33
CA TYR A 66 14.72 11.12 -8.92
C TYR A 66 15.95 10.20 -8.87
N PRO A 67 16.96 10.39 -9.73
CA PRO A 67 18.10 9.48 -9.79
C PRO A 67 18.76 9.25 -8.44
N ASN A 68 18.91 7.98 -8.05
CA ASN A 68 19.50 7.55 -6.77
C ASN A 68 18.76 8.07 -5.53
N ALA A 69 17.44 8.24 -5.63
CA ALA A 69 16.64 8.66 -4.48
C ALA A 69 16.90 7.74 -3.27
N PRO A 70 17.16 8.29 -2.06
CA PRO A 70 17.22 7.50 -0.86
C PRO A 70 15.83 6.92 -0.55
N ALA A 71 15.78 5.70 -0.02
CA ALA A 71 14.51 5.11 0.41
C ALA A 71 13.87 5.88 1.57
N ASN A 72 14.71 6.50 2.42
CA ASN A 72 14.29 7.38 3.50
C ASN A 72 14.82 8.80 3.26
N TRP A 73 13.92 9.75 3.03
CA TRP A 73 14.29 11.16 2.80
C TRP A 73 14.95 11.81 4.02
N ALA A 74 14.66 11.33 5.23
CA ALA A 74 15.17 11.87 6.48
C ALA A 74 16.51 11.25 6.91
N ASN A 75 16.93 10.16 6.27
CA ASN A 75 18.19 9.48 6.58
C ASN A 75 19.11 9.48 5.35
N ILE A 76 19.76 10.63 5.13
CA ILE A 76 20.67 10.90 4.02
C ILE A 76 22.13 11.06 4.47
N ASP A 77 22.44 10.61 5.69
CA ASP A 77 23.76 10.80 6.32
C ASP A 77 24.88 9.94 5.70
N GLY A 78 24.54 9.11 4.71
CA GLY A 78 25.50 8.25 3.99
C GLY A 78 25.98 7.06 4.81
N THR A 79 25.34 6.76 5.94
CA THR A 79 25.69 5.57 6.74
C THR A 79 25.43 4.28 5.97
N PRO A 80 26.13 3.18 6.30
CA PRO A 80 25.88 1.86 5.69
C PRO A 80 24.45 1.33 5.89
N ALA A 81 23.68 1.92 6.82
CA ALA A 81 22.27 1.62 7.05
C ALA A 81 21.33 2.28 6.03
N THR A 82 21.84 3.14 5.14
CA THR A 82 21.06 3.77 4.07
C THR A 82 20.95 2.84 2.86
N MET A 83 19.81 2.91 2.16
CA MET A 83 19.59 2.22 0.89
C MET A 83 18.86 3.13 -0.09
N THR A 84 19.10 2.92 -1.38
CA THR A 84 18.36 3.60 -2.43
C THR A 84 16.92 3.10 -2.50
N TRP A 85 16.02 3.94 -3.00
CA TRP A 85 14.64 3.61 -3.32
C TRP A 85 14.57 2.35 -4.19
N ARG A 86 15.47 2.24 -5.19
CA ARG A 86 15.55 1.08 -6.06
C ARG A 86 15.88 -0.20 -5.29
N GLN A 87 16.87 -0.19 -4.40
CA GLN A 87 17.22 -1.35 -3.58
C GLN A 87 16.05 -1.77 -2.68
N ASN A 88 15.43 -0.80 -2.00
CA ASN A 88 14.31 -1.05 -1.09
C ASN A 88 13.10 -1.67 -1.81
N PHE A 89 12.61 -1.03 -2.87
CA PHE A 89 11.44 -1.50 -3.62
C PHE A 89 11.71 -2.80 -4.39
N THR A 90 12.95 -3.03 -4.84
CA THR A 90 13.32 -4.32 -5.45
C THR A 90 13.20 -5.46 -4.44
N ALA A 91 13.73 -5.28 -3.21
CA ALA A 91 13.61 -6.27 -2.14
C ALA A 91 12.13 -6.49 -1.76
N TRP A 92 11.36 -5.40 -1.62
CA TRP A 92 9.93 -5.46 -1.32
C TRP A 92 9.16 -6.30 -2.34
N TRP A 93 9.32 -6.01 -3.64
CA TRP A 93 8.61 -6.75 -4.70
C TRP A 93 9.04 -8.22 -4.79
N LYS A 94 10.32 -8.52 -4.55
CA LYS A 94 10.80 -9.91 -4.49
C LYS A 94 10.22 -10.67 -3.29
N PHE A 95 10.10 -10.02 -2.13
CA PHE A 95 9.54 -10.64 -0.93
C PHE A 95 8.08 -11.05 -1.14
N TRP A 96 7.23 -10.10 -1.52
CA TRP A 96 5.81 -10.36 -1.73
C TRP A 96 5.54 -11.21 -2.98
N GLY A 97 6.26 -10.94 -4.08
CA GLY A 97 6.14 -11.72 -5.32
C GLY A 97 6.67 -13.15 -5.20
N GLY A 98 7.54 -13.41 -4.23
CA GLY A 98 8.03 -14.75 -3.89
C GLY A 98 7.12 -15.53 -2.94
N GLY A 99 5.99 -14.97 -2.53
CA GLY A 99 5.06 -15.62 -1.60
C GLY A 99 5.58 -15.70 -0.16
N LEU A 100 6.57 -14.87 0.21
CA LEU A 100 7.15 -14.87 1.56
C LEU A 100 6.29 -14.10 2.57
N GLY A 101 5.24 -13.41 2.12
CA GLY A 101 4.27 -12.76 2.99
C GLY A 101 3.39 -13.80 3.70
N ALA A 102 3.37 -13.78 5.02
CA ALA A 102 2.49 -14.66 5.80
C ALA A 102 1.01 -14.34 5.55
N THR A 103 0.16 -15.37 5.54
CA THR A 103 -1.29 -15.18 5.63
C THR A 103 -1.64 -14.57 6.98
N ARG A 104 -2.54 -13.58 6.99
CA ARG A 104 -3.01 -12.91 8.21
C ARG A 104 -4.14 -13.72 8.84
N ASN A 105 -4.33 -13.59 10.15
CA ASN A 105 -5.46 -14.22 10.84
C ASN A 105 -6.77 -13.47 10.52
N MET A 106 -7.37 -13.79 9.36
CA MET A 106 -8.59 -13.12 8.89
C MET A 106 -9.80 -13.38 9.79
N GLU A 107 -9.87 -14.54 10.45
CA GLU A 107 -10.95 -14.88 11.39
C GLU A 107 -10.92 -13.97 12.61
N LEU A 108 -9.73 -13.71 13.18
CA LEU A 108 -9.59 -12.73 14.26
C LEU A 108 -9.98 -11.32 13.80
N LEU A 109 -9.64 -10.93 12.57
CA LEU A 109 -10.03 -9.62 12.05
C LEU A 109 -11.56 -9.51 11.87
N ASP A 110 -12.21 -10.59 11.42
CA ASP A 110 -13.68 -10.67 11.33
C ASP A 110 -14.35 -10.68 12.70
N GLU A 111 -13.74 -11.29 13.71
CA GLU A 111 -14.22 -11.27 15.09
C GLU A 111 -14.15 -9.85 15.67
N ILE A 112 -13.00 -9.17 15.49
CA ILE A 112 -12.78 -7.82 16.01
C ILE A 112 -13.69 -6.79 15.33
N TYR A 113 -13.84 -6.90 14.01
CA TYR A 113 -14.65 -5.97 13.23
C TYR A 113 -15.47 -6.71 12.16
N PRO A 114 -16.67 -7.21 12.52
CA PRO A 114 -17.51 -8.00 11.61
C PRO A 114 -17.90 -7.28 10.31
N ASP A 115 -18.05 -5.95 10.39
CA ASP A 115 -18.45 -5.06 9.30
C ASP A 115 -17.26 -4.44 8.55
N ARG A 116 -16.02 -4.91 8.79
CA ARG A 116 -14.83 -4.47 8.05
C ARG A 116 -15.00 -4.72 6.56
N ILE A 117 -14.23 -4.01 5.74
CA ILE A 117 -14.12 -4.35 4.33
C ILE A 117 -13.38 -5.69 4.21
N LYS A 118 -13.98 -6.65 3.49
CA LYS A 118 -13.45 -8.02 3.36
C LYS A 118 -12.81 -8.31 2.01
N THR A 119 -13.14 -7.52 0.99
CA THR A 119 -12.62 -7.76 -0.36
C THR A 119 -12.12 -6.50 -1.04
N VAL A 120 -11.18 -6.67 -1.97
CA VAL A 120 -10.73 -5.57 -2.84
C VAL A 120 -11.89 -5.00 -3.67
N GLU A 121 -12.86 -5.83 -4.06
CA GLU A 121 -14.05 -5.41 -4.80
C GLU A 121 -14.96 -4.52 -3.95
N GLU A 122 -15.24 -4.93 -2.72
CA GLU A 122 -16.03 -4.15 -1.78
C GLU A 122 -15.39 -2.79 -1.52
N TRP A 123 -14.07 -2.76 -1.30
CA TRP A 123 -13.31 -1.52 -1.20
C TRP A 123 -13.49 -0.65 -2.45
N MET A 124 -13.30 -1.23 -3.65
CA MET A 124 -13.43 -0.51 -4.92
C MET A 124 -14.83 0.08 -5.09
N ARG A 125 -15.90 -0.64 -4.72
CA ARG A 125 -17.28 -0.12 -4.76
C ARG A 125 -17.48 1.01 -3.76
N LYS A 126 -17.03 0.83 -2.51
CA LYS A 126 -17.19 1.80 -1.42
C LYS A 126 -16.55 3.15 -1.74
N VAL A 127 -15.35 3.14 -2.32
CA VAL A 127 -14.62 4.37 -2.69
C VAL A 127 -14.94 4.87 -4.10
N ASN A 128 -15.95 4.29 -4.75
CA ASN A 128 -16.32 4.57 -6.14
C ASN A 128 -15.09 4.56 -7.08
N TYR A 129 -14.30 3.49 -7.02
CA TYR A 129 -13.06 3.37 -7.79
C TYR A 129 -13.37 3.23 -9.29
N GLN A 130 -12.93 4.20 -10.09
CA GLN A 130 -13.22 4.26 -11.54
C GLN A 130 -12.06 3.80 -12.44
N GLY A 131 -10.87 3.59 -11.87
CA GLY A 131 -9.63 3.39 -12.63
C GLY A 131 -9.18 4.66 -13.37
N GLY A 132 -8.00 5.16 -13.04
CA GLY A 132 -7.43 6.36 -13.68
C GLY A 132 -6.41 7.07 -12.80
N LYS A 133 -5.80 8.13 -13.33
CA LYS A 133 -4.96 9.02 -12.52
C LYS A 133 -5.84 9.73 -11.50
N ARG A 134 -5.69 9.39 -10.22
CA ARG A 134 -6.10 10.29 -9.13
C ARG A 134 -5.19 11.53 -9.19
N GLY A 135 -5.76 12.70 -8.92
CA GLY A 135 -4.96 13.92 -8.74
C GLY A 135 -3.92 13.74 -7.63
N SER A 136 -2.96 14.67 -7.53
CA SER A 136 -2.02 14.65 -6.41
C SER A 136 -2.81 14.74 -5.09
N VAL A 137 -2.75 13.68 -4.28
CA VAL A 137 -3.46 13.61 -2.99
C VAL A 137 -2.50 13.91 -1.83
N LEU A 138 -1.21 13.69 -2.06
CA LEU A 138 -0.14 13.95 -1.09
C LEU A 138 0.69 15.12 -1.60
N LYS A 139 0.94 16.09 -0.72
CA LYS A 139 1.89 17.16 -1.03
C LYS A 139 3.26 16.55 -1.23
N ASP A 140 3.89 16.84 -2.36
CA ASP A 140 5.25 16.43 -2.64
C ASP A 140 6.21 17.62 -2.73
N ILE A 141 7.46 17.32 -3.08
CA ILE A 141 8.49 18.35 -3.21
C ILE A 141 8.19 19.32 -4.38
N GLY A 142 7.47 18.86 -5.40
CA GLY A 142 6.98 19.68 -6.50
C GLY A 142 5.97 20.71 -6.02
N ASP A 143 5.06 20.34 -5.10
CA ASP A 143 4.13 21.29 -4.47
C ASP A 143 4.88 22.36 -3.64
N PHE A 144 5.96 21.96 -2.94
CA PHE A 144 6.80 22.91 -2.21
C PHE A 144 7.53 23.89 -3.13
N VAL A 145 8.10 23.40 -4.23
CA VAL A 145 8.80 24.23 -5.23
C VAL A 145 7.82 25.20 -5.90
N ALA A 146 6.65 24.73 -6.32
CA ALA A 146 5.63 25.56 -6.95
C ALA A 146 5.13 26.68 -6.01
N ARG A 147 4.92 26.38 -4.72
CA ARG A 147 4.56 27.39 -3.71
C ARG A 147 5.64 28.44 -3.52
N ARG A 148 6.91 28.04 -3.51
CA ARG A 148 8.04 28.97 -3.34
C ARG A 148 8.21 29.89 -4.54
N GLN A 149 7.93 29.39 -5.75
CA GLN A 149 7.95 30.19 -6.98
C GLN A 149 6.77 31.14 -7.11
N ALA A 150 5.59 30.79 -6.58
CA ALA A 150 4.41 31.66 -6.57
C ALA A 150 4.45 32.76 -5.48
N ALA A 151 5.38 32.65 -4.52
CA ALA A 151 5.55 33.58 -3.41
C ALA A 151 6.71 34.57 -3.60
N GLY A 152 7.41 34.51 -4.74
CA GLY A 152 8.46 35.45 -5.14
C GLY A 152 8.08 36.16 -6.42
#